data_AF-A0A392NQP7-F1
#
_entry.id   AF-A0A392NQP7-F1
#
_cell.length_a   1.000
_cell.length_b   1.000
_cell.length_c   1.000
_cell.angle_alpha   90.00
_cell.angle_beta   90.00
_cell.angle_gamma   90.00
#
_symmetry.space_group_name_H-M   'P 1'
#
loop_
_entity.id
_entity.type
_entity.pdbx_description
1 polymer ?
#
loop_
_entity_poly.entity_id
_entity_poly.type
_entity_poly.pdbx_seq_one_letter_code
_entity_poly.pdbx_strand_id
1 'polypeptide(L)'
;FSAAFLDSVADYVDPGLPFISLSKGLELNTLRTMAQIIPQALRNPRQPFVALSGPSFALELMNKLPTAMVVASKDKKLANAVQQLLASNHLRISTSSDVTGVEIAGALKNVLAIAAGIVEGMNLGNNSMAALVSQGCSEIRWLATKVNYLY
;
A
#
# COMPACT_ATOMS: atom_id res chain seq x y z
N PHE A 1 1.73 16.35 6.67
CA PHE A 1 2.85 15.90 7.53
C PHE A 1 3.93 15.23 6.69
N SER A 2 3.66 14.10 6.03
CA SER A 2 4.65 13.36 5.24
C SER A 2 5.38 14.21 4.18
N ALA A 3 4.63 15.00 3.39
CA ALA A 3 5.22 15.88 2.39
C ALA A 3 6.19 16.91 2.99
N ALA A 4 5.80 17.56 4.10
CA ALA A 4 6.63 18.55 4.78
C ALA A 4 7.91 17.93 5.37
N PHE A 5 7.80 16.72 5.94
CA PHE A 5 8.97 15.99 6.42
C PHE A 5 9.92 15.63 5.27
N LEU A 6 9.40 15.06 4.18
CA LEU A 6 10.21 14.68 3.02
C LEU A 6 10.89 15.90 2.36
N ASP A 7 10.20 17.03 2.25
CA ASP A 7 10.78 18.27 1.72
C ASP A 7 11.90 18.79 2.64
N SER A 8 11.75 18.68 3.96
CA SER A 8 12.79 19.11 4.92
C SER A 8 14.09 18.30 4.85
N VAL A 9 14.05 17.10 4.27
CA VAL A 9 15.22 16.24 4.11
C VAL A 9 15.70 16.13 2.66
N ALA A 10 15.05 16.81 1.71
CA ALA A 10 15.28 16.62 0.28
C ALA A 10 16.74 16.83 -0.13
N ASP A 11 17.43 17.81 0.45
CA ASP A 11 18.82 18.13 0.13
C ASP A 11 19.84 17.11 0.67
N TYR A 12 19.42 16.18 1.54
CA TYR A 12 20.28 15.14 2.13
C TYR A 12 20.06 13.76 1.52
N VAL A 13 19.08 13.61 0.64
CA VAL A 13 18.70 12.32 0.05
C VAL A 13 19.44 12.13 -1.27
N ASP A 14 20.19 11.04 -1.39
CA ASP A 14 20.80 10.65 -2.66
C ASP A 14 19.70 10.39 -3.71
N PRO A 15 19.81 10.96 -4.93
CA PRO A 15 18.78 10.81 -5.97
C PRO A 15 18.49 9.36 -6.39
N GLY A 16 19.45 8.45 -6.19
CA GLY A 16 19.33 7.02 -6.47
C GLY A 16 18.89 6.18 -5.27
N LEU A 17 18.70 6.77 -4.08
CA LEU A 17 18.31 6.05 -2.87
C LEU A 17 16.88 5.49 -2.98
N PRO A 18 16.67 4.17 -2.91
CA PRO A 18 15.32 3.63 -2.98
C PRO A 18 14.49 3.88 -1.73
N PHE A 19 13.24 4.31 -1.93
CA PHE A 19 12.24 4.45 -0.86
C PHE A 19 11.29 3.26 -0.87
N ILE A 20 11.15 2.59 0.28
CA ILE A 20 10.14 1.56 0.51
C ILE A 20 9.05 2.17 1.39
N SER A 21 7.89 2.49 0.82
CA SER A 21 6.75 3.02 1.54
C SER A 21 5.90 1.89 2.12
N LEU A 22 5.75 1.91 3.45
CA LEU A 22 4.83 1.04 4.20
C LEU A 22 3.52 1.76 4.57
N SER A 23 3.38 3.03 4.17
CA SER A 23 2.22 3.84 4.53
C SER A 23 0.97 3.33 3.83
N LYS A 24 -0.12 3.22 4.59
CA LYS A 24 -1.44 2.79 4.10
C LYS A 24 -2.41 3.94 4.31
N GLY A 25 -2.83 4.59 3.24
CA GLY A 25 -3.71 5.76 3.28
C GLY A 25 -3.46 6.74 2.14
N LEU A 26 -4.25 7.81 2.14
CA LEU A 26 -4.12 8.94 1.23
C LEU A 26 -3.85 10.21 2.05
N GLU A 27 -3.13 11.17 1.46
CA GLU A 27 -2.99 12.48 2.07
C GLU A 27 -4.35 13.20 2.10
N LEU A 28 -4.80 13.63 3.28
CA LEU A 28 -6.17 14.11 3.51
C LEU A 28 -6.62 15.22 2.56
N ASN A 29 -5.75 16.20 2.29
CA ASN A 29 -6.13 17.40 1.53
C ASN A 29 -6.00 17.22 0.01
N THR A 30 -5.15 16.29 -0.43
CA THR A 30 -4.81 16.12 -1.86
C THR A 30 -5.28 14.79 -2.41
N LEU A 31 -5.67 13.86 -1.54
CA LEU A 31 -6.00 12.46 -1.82
C LEU A 31 -4.88 11.71 -2.54
N ARG A 32 -3.63 12.18 -2.39
CA ARG A 32 -2.47 11.59 -3.07
C ARG A 32 -1.92 10.39 -2.33
N THR A 33 -1.34 9.47 -3.11
CA THR A 33 -0.60 8.32 -2.60
C THR A 33 0.87 8.67 -2.32
N MET A 34 1.60 7.80 -1.63
CA MET A 34 3.03 8.05 -1.37
C MET A 34 3.87 7.98 -2.65
N ALA A 35 3.47 7.17 -3.64
CA ALA A 35 4.12 7.18 -4.96
C ALA A 35 4.02 8.54 -5.66
N GLN A 36 3.03 9.38 -5.31
CA GLN A 36 2.89 10.73 -5.84
C GLN A 36 3.60 11.76 -4.94
N ILE A 37 3.51 11.60 -3.63
CA ILE A 37 4.06 12.54 -2.64
C ILE A 37 5.58 12.51 -2.63
N ILE A 38 6.20 11.33 -2.63
CA ILE A 38 7.65 11.18 -2.45
C ILE A 38 8.45 11.85 -3.58
N PRO A 39 8.20 11.56 -4.88
CA PRO A 39 8.91 12.22 -5.97
C PRO A 39 8.74 13.74 -5.97
N GLN A 40 7.54 14.23 -5.60
CA GLN A 40 7.26 15.66 -5.55
C GLN A 40 7.99 16.35 -4.39
N ALA A 41 7.92 15.80 -3.18
CA ALA A 41 8.54 16.38 -2.00
C ALA A 41 10.07 16.34 -2.06
N LEU A 42 10.64 15.28 -2.64
CA LEU A 42 12.08 15.15 -2.86
C LEU A 42 12.58 15.87 -4.13
N ARG A 43 11.68 16.53 -4.88
CA ARG A 43 12.00 17.25 -6.12
C ARG A 43 12.71 16.36 -7.16
N ASN A 44 12.42 15.06 -7.13
CA ASN A 44 13.03 14.04 -7.98
C ASN A 44 11.94 13.18 -8.64
N PRO A 45 11.53 13.50 -9.89
CA PRO A 45 10.50 12.73 -10.60
C PRO A 45 10.87 11.26 -10.87
N ARG A 46 12.16 10.92 -10.80
CA ARG A 46 12.67 9.55 -11.00
C ARG A 46 13.07 8.88 -9.68
N GLN A 47 12.58 9.37 -8.53
CA GLN A 47 12.89 8.77 -7.24
C GLN A 47 12.56 7.27 -7.26
N PRO A 48 13.53 6.37 -6.99
CA PRO A 48 13.25 4.94 -6.96
C PRO A 48 12.29 4.63 -5.81
N PHE A 49 11.15 4.02 -6.12
CA PHE A 49 10.04 3.85 -5.18
C PHE A 49 9.50 2.43 -5.21
N VAL A 50 9.18 1.89 -4.03
CA VAL A 50 8.49 0.63 -3.82
C VAL A 50 7.37 0.84 -2.79
N ALA A 51 6.16 0.39 -3.11
CA ALA A 51 5.09 0.27 -2.12
C ALA A 51 5.11 -1.14 -1.53
N LEU A 52 5.07 -1.26 -0.20
CA LEU A 52 4.91 -2.53 0.51
C LEU A 52 3.54 -2.54 1.20
N SER A 53 2.67 -3.47 0.81
CA SER A 53 1.32 -3.59 1.34
C SER A 53 0.90 -5.04 1.53
N GLY A 54 -0.26 -5.26 2.13
CA GLY A 54 -0.80 -6.59 2.44
C GLY A 54 -1.34 -6.72 3.87
N PRO A 55 -1.95 -7.87 4.20
CA PRO A 55 -2.28 -8.23 5.58
C PRO A 55 -0.97 -8.42 6.35
N SER A 56 -0.76 -7.60 7.37
CA SER A 56 0.54 -7.52 8.05
C SER A 56 0.35 -7.02 9.48
N PHE A 57 -0.46 -7.73 10.28
CA PHE A 57 -0.61 -7.39 11.68
C PHE A 57 0.74 -7.52 12.38
N ALA A 58 1.19 -6.43 13.00
CA ALA A 58 2.55 -6.35 13.56
C ALA A 58 2.81 -7.46 14.60
N LEU A 59 1.80 -7.76 15.42
CA LEU A 59 1.90 -8.83 16.41
C LEU A 59 2.06 -10.22 15.78
N GLU A 60 1.36 -10.51 14.68
CA GLU A 60 1.47 -11.78 13.97
C GLU A 60 2.86 -11.95 13.34
N LEU A 61 3.41 -10.86 12.78
CA LEU A 61 4.78 -10.83 12.26
C LEU A 61 5.81 -11.08 13.37
N MET A 62 5.66 -10.43 14.53
CA MET A 62 6.53 -10.64 15.69
C MET A 62 6.47 -12.08 16.21
N ASN A 63 5.29 -12.70 16.14
CA ASN A 63 5.06 -14.09 16.52
C ASN A 63 5.45 -15.09 15.43
N LYS A 64 6.03 -14.63 14.31
CA LYS A 64 6.44 -15.48 13.18
C LYS A 64 5.29 -16.30 12.58
N LEU A 65 4.06 -15.79 12.65
CA LEU A 65 2.92 -16.42 11.98
C LEU A 65 3.00 -16.20 10.47
N PRO A 66 2.55 -17.17 9.64
CA PRO A 66 2.60 -17.06 8.19
C PRO A 66 1.90 -15.80 7.68
N THR A 67 2.66 -14.91 7.05
CA THR A 67 2.18 -13.63 6.54
C THR A 67 2.52 -13.49 5.05
N ALA A 68 1.57 -13.00 4.26
CA ALA A 68 1.76 -12.73 2.85
C ALA A 68 1.61 -11.24 2.56
N MET A 69 2.60 -10.65 1.87
CA MET A 69 2.61 -9.25 1.48
C MET A 69 2.98 -9.09 0.01
N VAL A 70 2.75 -7.89 -0.52
CA VAL A 70 3.06 -7.50 -1.89
C VAL A 70 4.01 -6.31 -1.89
N VAL A 71 5.09 -6.41 -2.64
CA VAL A 71 5.93 -5.28 -3.02
C VAL A 71 5.60 -4.85 -4.43
N ALA A 72 5.37 -3.56 -4.64
CA ALA A 72 4.99 -3.01 -5.93
C ALA A 72 5.94 -1.90 -6.36
N SER A 73 6.46 -1.99 -7.57
CA SER A 73 7.30 -0.94 -8.17
C SER A 73 7.17 -0.94 -9.68
N LYS A 74 7.36 0.23 -10.30
CA LYS A 74 7.52 0.33 -11.76
C LYS A 74 8.86 -0.26 -12.22
N ASP A 75 9.86 -0.31 -11.34
CA ASP A 75 11.14 -0.99 -11.61
C ASP A 75 11.09 -2.43 -11.08
N LYS A 76 11.04 -3.38 -12.02
CA LYS A 76 11.02 -4.82 -11.70
C LYS A 76 12.28 -5.28 -10.97
N LYS A 77 13.46 -4.73 -11.29
CA LYS A 77 14.72 -5.10 -10.60
C LYS A 77 14.65 -4.64 -9.16
N LEU A 78 14.17 -3.43 -8.92
CA LEU A 78 13.99 -2.90 -7.57
C LEU A 78 12.95 -3.70 -6.77
N ALA A 79 11.80 -4.03 -7.37
CA ALA A 79 10.79 -4.88 -6.72
C ALA A 79 11.37 -6.25 -6.32
N ASN A 80 12.14 -6.89 -7.19
CA ASN A 80 12.79 -8.17 -6.90
C ASN A 80 13.86 -8.05 -5.81
N ALA A 81 14.66 -6.98 -5.82
CA ALA A 81 15.66 -6.73 -4.78
C ALA A 81 14.99 -6.57 -3.41
N VAL A 82 13.89 -5.81 -3.33
CA VAL A 82 13.13 -5.64 -2.07
C VAL A 82 12.42 -6.93 -1.67
N GLN A 83 11.89 -7.70 -2.62
CA GLN A 83 11.33 -9.03 -2.34
C GLN A 83 12.37 -9.93 -1.67
N GLN A 84 13.58 -10.02 -2.22
CA GLN A 84 14.66 -10.83 -1.67
C GLN A 84 15.13 -10.32 -0.30
N LEU A 85 15.18 -9.00 -0.12
CA LEU A 85 15.55 -8.36 1.15
C LEU A 85 14.60 -8.71 2.29
N LEU A 86 13.30 -8.80 2.01
CA LEU A 86 12.25 -8.94 3.04
C LEU A 86 11.72 -10.37 3.21
N ALA A 87 11.84 -11.23 2.19
CA ALA A 87 11.29 -12.57 2.25
C ALA A 87 11.96 -13.42 3.35
N SER A 88 11.16 -14.22 4.05
CA SER A 88 11.64 -15.19 5.04
C SER A 88 10.71 -16.40 5.11
N ASN A 89 11.06 -17.39 5.93
CA ASN A 89 10.24 -18.60 6.14
C ASN A 89 8.79 -18.29 6.58
N HIS A 90 8.55 -17.14 7.21
CA HIS A 90 7.23 -16.76 7.73
C HIS A 90 6.65 -15.55 6.99
N LEU A 91 7.41 -14.94 6.09
CA LEU A 91 6.99 -13.75 5.33
C LEU A 91 7.16 -14.03 3.84
N ARG A 92 6.05 -14.36 3.18
CA ARG A 92 5.99 -14.51 1.73
C ARG A 92 5.77 -13.14 1.09
N ILE A 93 6.69 -12.75 0.21
CA ILE A 93 6.57 -11.53 -0.57
C ILE A 93 6.29 -11.86 -2.03
N SER A 94 5.23 -11.29 -2.58
CA SER A 94 4.93 -11.31 -4.03
C SER A 94 5.28 -9.96 -4.65
N THR A 95 5.65 -9.93 -5.93
CA THR A 95 5.95 -8.69 -6.65
C THR A 95 4.78 -8.27 -7.55
N SER A 96 4.61 -6.96 -7.74
CA SER A 96 3.63 -6.37 -8.66
C SER A 96 4.22 -5.16 -9.37
N SER A 97 3.74 -4.87 -10.59
CA SER A 97 4.00 -3.60 -11.28
C SER A 97 2.89 -2.57 -11.04
N ASP A 98 1.75 -2.99 -10.48
CA ASP A 98 0.59 -2.12 -10.20
C ASP A 98 0.75 -1.40 -8.86
N VAL A 99 1.56 -0.34 -8.87
CA VAL A 99 1.81 0.50 -7.69
C VAL A 99 0.50 1.16 -7.21
N THR A 100 -0.25 1.74 -8.14
CA THR A 100 -1.50 2.45 -7.84
C THR A 100 -2.52 1.52 -7.18
N GLY A 101 -2.78 0.35 -7.75
CA GLY A 101 -3.72 -0.61 -7.17
C GLY A 101 -3.32 -1.07 -5.78
N VAL A 102 -2.02 -1.26 -5.54
CA VAL A 102 -1.49 -1.70 -4.23
C VAL A 102 -1.62 -0.61 -3.16
N GLU A 103 -1.33 0.65 -3.49
CA GLU A 103 -1.51 1.78 -2.56
C GLU A 103 -2.99 2.05 -2.28
N ILE A 104 -3.85 2.04 -3.31
CA ILE A 104 -5.30 2.26 -3.15
C ILE A 104 -5.96 1.14 -2.34
N ALA A 105 -5.62 -0.13 -2.61
CA ALA A 105 -6.08 -1.25 -1.79
C ALA A 105 -5.62 -1.11 -0.33
N GLY A 106 -4.37 -0.71 -0.11
CA GLY A 106 -3.82 -0.45 1.22
C GLY A 106 -4.57 0.68 1.95
N ALA A 107 -4.88 1.76 1.25
CA ALA A 107 -5.60 2.90 1.80
C ALA A 107 -7.04 2.58 2.19
N LEU A 108 -7.74 1.79 1.37
CA LEU A 108 -9.17 1.52 1.55
C LEU A 108 -9.48 0.29 2.41
N LYS A 109 -8.51 -0.57 2.70
CA LYS A 109 -8.74 -1.79 3.51
C LYS A 109 -9.37 -1.49 4.88
N ASN A 110 -9.03 -0.35 5.49
CA ASN A 110 -9.53 0.00 6.82
C ASN A 110 -11.01 0.43 6.77
N VAL A 111 -11.43 1.07 5.67
CA VAL A 111 -12.85 1.39 5.44
C VAL A 111 -13.65 0.09 5.31
N LEU A 112 -13.15 -0.87 4.53
CA LEU A 112 -13.78 -2.17 4.39
C LEU A 112 -13.82 -2.95 5.72
N ALA A 113 -12.76 -2.86 6.53
CA ALA A 113 -12.70 -3.50 7.84
C ALA A 113 -13.74 -2.91 8.82
N ILE A 114 -13.97 -1.59 8.80
CA ILE A 114 -15.04 -0.97 9.61
C ILE A 114 -16.41 -1.49 9.18
N ALA A 115 -16.67 -1.53 7.87
CA ALA A 115 -17.93 -2.06 7.35
C ALA A 115 -18.13 -3.54 7.73
N ALA A 116 -17.06 -4.34 7.69
CA ALA A 116 -17.08 -5.73 8.14
C ALA A 116 -17.45 -5.84 9.62
N GLY A 117 -16.84 -5.00 10.48
CA GLY A 117 -17.17 -4.94 11.90
C GLY A 117 -18.63 -4.56 12.18
N ILE A 118 -19.25 -3.71 11.34
CA ILE A 118 -20.69 -3.40 11.43
C ILE A 118 -21.54 -4.63 11.11
N VAL A 119 -21.22 -5.35 10.02
CA VAL A 119 -21.94 -6.58 9.64
C VAL A 119 -21.84 -7.64 10.73
N GLU A 120 -20.66 -7.79 11.34
CA GLU A 120 -20.43 -8.69 12.47
C GLU A 120 -21.20 -8.26 13.71
N GLY A 121 -21.13 -6.98 14.08
CA GLY A 121 -21.85 -6.42 15.24
C GLY A 121 -23.37 -6.48 15.12
N MET A 122 -23.90 -6.49 13.89
CA MET A 122 -25.32 -6.67 13.59
C MET A 122 -25.74 -8.15 13.50
N ASN A 123 -24.80 -9.09 13.63
CA ASN A 123 -25.03 -10.54 13.54
C ASN A 123 -25.75 -10.98 12.24
N LEU A 124 -25.40 -10.36 11.10
CA LEU A 124 -26.07 -10.61 9.82
C LEU A 124 -25.60 -11.89 9.11
N GLY A 125 -24.62 -12.58 9.68
CA GLY A 125 -24.10 -13.86 9.18
C GLY A 125 -23.17 -13.75 7.96
N ASN A 126 -22.66 -14.92 7.55
CA ASN A 126 -21.55 -15.03 6.58
C ASN A 126 -21.93 -14.60 5.16
N ASN A 127 -23.20 -14.73 4.76
CA ASN A 127 -23.65 -14.32 3.42
C ASN A 127 -23.50 -12.80 3.23
N SER A 128 -23.93 -12.03 4.22
CA SER A 128 -23.79 -10.57 4.21
C SER A 128 -22.33 -10.14 4.24
N MET A 129 -21.49 -10.81 5.02
CA MET A 129 -20.05 -10.57 5.04
C MET A 129 -19.41 -10.84 3.68
N ALA A 130 -19.74 -11.97 3.05
CA ALA A 130 -19.22 -12.33 1.73
C ALA A 130 -19.66 -11.33 0.64
N ALA A 131 -20.92 -10.89 0.69
CA ALA A 131 -21.44 -9.86 -0.21
C ALA A 131 -20.69 -8.53 -0.02
N LEU A 132 -20.50 -8.10 1.22
CA LEU A 132 -19.75 -6.89 1.55
C LEU A 132 -18.30 -6.94 1.02
N VAL A 133 -17.59 -8.03 1.29
CA VAL A 133 -16.18 -8.19 0.86
C VAL A 133 -16.09 -8.18 -0.67
N SER A 134 -16.97 -8.91 -1.36
CA SER A 134 -17.03 -8.95 -2.82
C SER A 134 -17.28 -7.57 -3.41
N GLN A 135 -18.27 -6.86 -2.89
CA GLN A 135 -18.63 -5.51 -3.33
C GLN A 135 -17.50 -4.52 -3.05
N GLY A 136 -16.94 -4.52 -1.84
CA GLY A 136 -15.82 -3.66 -1.46
C GLY A 136 -14.59 -3.88 -2.32
N CYS A 137 -14.26 -5.13 -2.67
CA CYS A 137 -13.16 -5.42 -3.59
C CYS A 137 -13.42 -4.88 -5.01
N SER A 138 -14.67 -4.94 -5.48
CA SER A 138 -15.09 -4.37 -6.77
C SER A 138 -14.93 -2.85 -6.78
N GLU A 139 -15.37 -2.16 -5.72
CA GLU A 139 -15.26 -0.70 -5.57
C GLU A 139 -13.80 -0.24 -5.48
N ILE A 140 -12.96 -0.94 -4.71
CA ILE A 140 -11.51 -0.67 -4.64
C ILE A 140 -10.88 -0.79 -6.02
N ARG A 141 -11.21 -1.85 -6.77
CA ARG A 141 -10.69 -2.06 -8.13
C ARG A 141 -11.14 -0.94 -9.06
N TRP A 142 -12.42 -0.56 -9.01
CA TRP A 142 -12.95 0.55 -9.80
C TRP A 142 -12.24 1.87 -9.47
N LEU A 143 -12.08 2.22 -8.20
CA LEU A 143 -11.34 3.41 -7.78
C LEU A 143 -9.88 3.39 -8.25
N ALA A 144 -9.19 2.26 -8.10
CA ALA A 144 -7.80 2.11 -8.55
C ALA A 144 -7.66 2.41 -10.04
N THR A 145 -8.59 1.93 -10.88
CA THR A 145 -8.57 2.26 -12.32
C THR A 145 -8.76 3.76 -12.56
N LYS A 146 -9.69 4.42 -11.85
CA LYS A 146 -9.94 5.86 -12.00
C LYS A 146 -8.75 6.72 -11.59
N VAL A 147 -8.08 6.38 -10.48
CA VAL A 147 -6.86 7.07 -10.06
C VAL A 147 -5.75 6.89 -11.10
N ASN A 148 -5.66 5.71 -11.70
CA ASN A 148 -4.66 5.43 -12.74
C ASN A 148 -4.92 6.18 -14.06
N TYR A 149 -6.15 6.65 -14.33
CA TYR A 149 -6.48 7.47 -15.50
C TYR A 149 -6.27 8.98 -15.30
N LEU A 150 -6.05 9.42 -14.06
CA LEU A 150 -5.85 10.84 -13.74
C LEU A 150 -4.38 11.28 -13.92
N TYR A 151 -3.48 10.34 -14.26
CA TYR A 151 -2.03 10.52 -14.36
C TYR A 151 -1.42 9.60 -15.43
#